data_AF-A0A6A6UC04-F1
#
_entry.id   AF-A0A6A6UC04-F1
#
_cell.length_a   1.000
_cell.length_b   1.000
_cell.length_c   1.000
_cell.angle_alpha   90.00
_cell.angle_beta   90.00
_cell.angle_gamma   90.00
#
_symmetry.space_group_name_H-M   'P 1'
#
loop_
_entity.id
_entity.type
_entity.pdbx_description
1 polymer ?
#
loop_
_entity_poly.entity_id
_entity_poly.type
_entity_poly.pdbx_seq_one_letter_code
_entity_poly.pdbx_strand_id
1 'polypeptide(L)'
;MKYQLLSLTALAAFTGVTSAIKYGNVRIVKIAPEFRTAESPRSTRVLVKFGPYGVPAYDENATEDSIYEVHWHKNVTKPCSDCVLKYVSASLVNRDGSRATADTGAYMEGLTLSVEGQGKVDVVCPDYSLGQRILYTKGSSNSSSGRSVLFSKAASTGYYLSKEDKMSMILEMQNEADDPKEVFLHLTFEYHPGKPANLIPAPERTIRFPCQQ
;
A
#
# COMPACT_ATOMS: atom_id res chain seq x y z
N MET A 1 -25.53 31.87 57.28
CA MET A 1 -24.39 31.19 56.65
C MET A 1 -24.58 31.23 55.15
N LYS A 2 -23.74 31.99 54.44
CA LYS A 2 -23.66 32.05 52.97
C LYS A 2 -22.69 30.96 52.52
N TYR A 3 -23.07 30.15 51.52
CA TYR A 3 -22.08 29.54 50.63
C TYR A 3 -22.55 29.68 49.18
N GLN A 4 -21.60 30.14 48.37
CA GLN A 4 -21.73 30.71 47.03
C GLN A 4 -21.88 29.64 45.95
N LEU A 5 -22.63 29.99 44.89
CA LEU A 5 -22.47 29.45 43.54
C LEU A 5 -21.08 29.77 42.97
N LEU A 6 -20.44 28.79 42.34
CA LEU A 6 -19.35 28.84 41.34
C LEU A 6 -19.28 27.40 40.76
N SER A 7 -19.07 27.07 39.49
CA SER A 7 -18.79 27.78 38.25
C SER A 7 -18.98 26.76 37.11
N LEU A 8 -19.36 27.26 35.93
CA LEU A 8 -19.32 26.61 34.62
C LEU A 8 -17.92 26.07 34.22
N THR A 9 -17.90 25.28 33.13
CA THR A 9 -16.80 24.82 32.24
C THR A 9 -16.36 23.35 32.44
N ALA A 10 -16.20 22.49 31.44
CA ALA A 10 -16.24 22.63 29.97
C ALA A 10 -16.70 21.30 29.34
N LEU A 11 -17.60 21.36 28.35
CA LEU A 11 -17.74 20.28 27.36
C LEU A 11 -16.53 20.36 26.43
N ALA A 12 -15.62 19.39 26.51
CA ALA A 12 -14.62 19.20 25.47
C ALA A 12 -15.36 18.62 24.24
N ALA A 13 -15.67 19.49 23.28
CA ALA A 13 -16.08 19.05 21.95
C ALA A 13 -14.88 18.37 21.29
N PHE A 14 -14.92 17.05 21.13
CA PHE A 14 -14.07 16.35 20.17
C PHE A 14 -14.54 16.75 18.77
N THR A 15 -14.04 17.90 18.30
CA THR A 15 -14.05 18.19 16.87
C THR A 15 -13.13 17.16 16.23
N GLY A 16 -13.74 16.13 15.63
CA GLY A 16 -13.04 15.18 14.78
C GLY A 16 -12.23 15.96 13.75
N VAL A 17 -10.92 16.00 13.96
CA VAL A 17 -9.99 16.56 13.00
C VAL A 17 -10.01 15.60 11.83
N THR A 18 -10.77 15.94 10.79
CA THR A 18 -10.55 15.40 9.45
C THR A 18 -9.22 15.95 8.96
N SER A 19 -8.13 15.40 9.49
CA SER A 19 -6.79 15.65 8.98
C SER A 19 -6.76 15.07 7.57
N ALA A 20 -6.93 15.94 6.58
CA ALA A 20 -6.30 15.74 5.29
C ALA A 20 -4.79 15.78 5.53
N ILE A 21 -4.24 14.67 6.01
CA ILE A 21 -2.79 14.49 6.14
C ILE A 21 -2.27 14.63 4.72
N LYS A 22 -1.52 15.70 4.47
CA LYS A 22 -0.68 15.84 3.29
C LYS A 22 0.42 14.77 3.46
N TYR A 23 0.11 13.53 3.09
CA TYR A 23 0.96 12.38 3.32
C TYR A 23 2.37 12.65 2.77
N GLY A 24 3.37 12.19 3.54
CA GLY A 24 4.78 12.58 3.42
C GLY A 24 5.39 12.46 2.01
N ASN A 25 6.60 13.01 1.87
CA ASN A 25 7.33 13.08 0.61
C ASN A 25 7.41 11.72 -0.10
N VAL A 26 6.53 11.48 -1.08
CA VAL A 26 6.63 10.29 -1.93
C VAL A 26 7.89 10.42 -2.78
N ARG A 27 8.79 9.45 -2.67
CA ARG A 27 10.04 9.43 -3.41
C ARG A 27 10.11 8.22 -4.32
N ILE A 28 10.27 8.45 -5.61
CA ILE A 28 10.59 7.41 -6.60
C ILE A 28 12.11 7.35 -6.76
N VAL A 29 12.71 6.19 -6.54
CA VAL A 29 14.14 5.92 -6.73
C VAL A 29 14.28 4.88 -7.83
N LYS A 30 15.03 5.17 -8.88
CA LYS A 30 15.40 4.16 -9.88
C LYS A 30 16.40 3.19 -9.24
N ILE A 31 16.17 1.89 -9.40
CA ILE A 31 17.05 0.83 -8.90
C ILE A 31 17.43 -0.10 -10.05
N ALA A 32 18.41 -0.97 -9.83
CA ALA A 32 18.85 -1.93 -10.85
C ALA A 32 17.67 -2.85 -11.25
N PRO A 33 17.36 -2.98 -12.55
CA PRO A 33 16.30 -3.86 -13.00
C PRO A 33 16.71 -5.33 -12.94
N GLU A 34 15.74 -6.18 -12.62
CA GLU A 34 15.92 -7.63 -12.48
C GLU A 34 15.57 -8.37 -13.78
N PHE A 35 14.60 -7.85 -14.55
CA PHE A 35 14.10 -8.43 -15.79
C PHE A 35 14.61 -7.70 -17.04
N ARG A 36 15.73 -6.98 -16.93
CA ARG A 36 16.42 -6.45 -18.12
C ARG A 36 17.12 -7.59 -18.84
N THR A 37 16.49 -8.08 -19.91
CA THR A 37 17.02 -9.12 -20.79
C THR A 37 17.16 -8.59 -22.23
N ALA A 38 17.67 -9.42 -23.14
CA ALA A 38 17.66 -9.12 -24.57
C ALA A 38 16.23 -8.93 -25.11
N GLU A 39 15.23 -9.64 -24.57
CA GLU A 39 13.82 -9.47 -24.96
C GLU A 39 13.13 -8.28 -24.28
N SER A 40 13.67 -7.77 -23.16
CA SER A 40 13.14 -6.59 -22.46
C SER A 40 14.25 -5.57 -22.13
N PRO A 41 14.91 -4.99 -23.15
CA PRO A 41 16.08 -4.14 -22.94
C PRO A 41 15.73 -2.83 -22.22
N ARG A 42 14.46 -2.40 -22.32
CA ARG A 42 13.92 -1.18 -21.69
C ARG A 42 13.30 -1.43 -20.31
N SER A 43 13.49 -2.61 -19.72
CA SER A 43 12.99 -2.87 -18.36
C SER A 43 13.52 -1.84 -17.38
N THR A 44 12.60 -1.24 -16.62
CA THR A 44 12.87 -0.18 -15.66
C THR A 44 12.30 -0.58 -14.31
N ARG A 45 13.13 -0.52 -13.27
CA ARG A 45 12.73 -0.85 -11.90
C ARG A 45 12.83 0.38 -11.01
N VAL A 46 11.81 0.59 -10.20
CA VAL A 46 11.71 1.72 -9.28
C VAL A 46 11.25 1.27 -7.91
N LEU A 47 11.77 1.94 -6.89
CA LEU A 47 11.33 1.87 -5.52
C LEU A 47 10.54 3.15 -5.21
N VAL A 48 9.26 3.01 -4.87
CA VAL A 48 8.39 4.09 -4.43
C VAL A 48 8.29 4.02 -2.92
N LYS A 49 8.73 5.09 -2.24
CA LYS A 49 8.73 5.18 -0.77
C LYS A 49 7.58 6.06 -0.31
N PHE A 50 6.78 5.54 0.62
CA PHE A 50 5.68 6.22 1.29
C PHE A 50 5.95 6.28 2.80
N GLY A 51 5.42 7.31 3.45
CA GLY A 51 5.60 7.57 4.87
C GLY A 51 6.40 8.85 5.17
N PRO A 52 6.85 9.04 6.42
CA PRO A 52 6.69 8.11 7.55
C PRO A 52 5.23 7.87 7.94
N TYR A 53 4.96 6.68 8.49
CA TYR A 53 3.71 6.31 9.13
C TYR A 53 3.98 6.06 10.61
N GLY A 54 3.20 6.71 11.48
CA GLY A 54 3.20 6.40 12.91
C GLY A 54 2.25 5.24 13.18
N VAL A 55 2.71 4.24 13.92
CA VAL A 55 1.91 3.13 14.41
C VAL A 55 1.87 3.24 15.94
N PRO A 56 0.68 3.33 16.57
CA PRO A 56 0.57 3.50 18.02
C PRO A 56 1.18 2.31 18.76
N ALA A 57 1.49 2.49 20.04
CA ALA A 57 1.88 1.39 20.91
C ALA A 57 0.75 0.37 21.02
N TYR A 58 1.12 -0.89 21.28
CA TYR A 58 0.18 -1.91 21.70
C TYR A 58 -0.50 -1.48 23.01
N ASP A 59 -1.83 -1.59 23.05
CA ASP A 59 -2.64 -1.37 24.24
C ASP A 59 -3.44 -2.65 24.51
N GLU A 60 -3.20 -3.29 25.66
CA GLU A 60 -3.91 -4.51 26.07
C GLU A 60 -5.39 -4.27 26.35
N ASN A 61 -5.78 -3.02 26.59
CA ASN A 61 -7.16 -2.60 26.82
C ASN A 61 -7.85 -2.13 25.53
N ALA A 62 -7.08 -2.00 24.44
CA ALA A 62 -7.65 -1.71 23.14
C ALA A 62 -8.48 -2.91 22.67
N THR A 63 -9.64 -2.63 22.07
CA THR A 63 -10.34 -3.63 21.27
C THR A 63 -9.43 -4.10 20.12
N GLU A 64 -9.64 -5.30 19.58
CA GLU A 64 -8.87 -5.76 18.39
C GLU A 64 -8.84 -4.68 17.30
N ASP A 65 -9.94 -3.97 17.06
CA ASP A 65 -10.01 -2.90 16.06
C ASP A 65 -9.12 -1.67 16.32
N SER A 66 -8.57 -1.51 17.53
CA SER A 66 -7.78 -0.34 17.95
C SER A 66 -6.27 -0.55 17.98
N ILE A 67 -5.78 -1.76 17.71
CA ILE A 67 -4.35 -2.03 17.46
C ILE A 67 -3.98 -1.97 15.97
N TYR A 68 -4.97 -1.74 15.09
CA TYR A 68 -4.80 -1.61 13.64
C TYR A 68 -4.82 -0.15 13.20
N GLU A 69 -3.79 0.26 12.47
CA GLU A 69 -3.78 1.52 11.72
C GLU A 69 -4.12 1.23 10.25
N VAL A 70 -5.24 1.81 9.79
CA VAL A 70 -5.72 1.65 8.41
C VAL A 70 -5.58 2.96 7.66
N HIS A 71 -4.70 2.98 6.66
CA HIS A 71 -4.53 4.12 5.78
C HIS A 71 -5.11 3.87 4.39
N TRP A 72 -6.10 4.68 4.06
CA TRP A 72 -6.73 4.71 2.74
C TRP A 72 -6.11 5.82 1.91
N HIS A 73 -5.42 5.45 0.84
CA HIS A 73 -4.83 6.42 -0.08
C HIS A 73 -5.42 6.28 -1.47
N LYS A 74 -6.08 7.34 -1.95
CA LYS A 74 -6.53 7.46 -3.33
C LYS A 74 -5.50 8.21 -4.16
N ASN A 75 -5.42 7.90 -5.45
CA ASN A 75 -4.50 8.54 -6.40
C ASN A 75 -3.02 8.46 -5.95
N VAL A 76 -2.58 7.32 -5.44
CA VAL A 76 -1.17 7.12 -5.07
C VAL A 76 -0.26 7.26 -6.28
N THR A 77 0.98 7.65 -6.02
CA THR A 77 1.98 7.87 -7.07
C THR A 77 2.23 6.58 -7.85
N LYS A 78 1.96 6.63 -9.15
CA LYS A 78 2.22 5.54 -10.08
C LYS A 78 3.74 5.41 -10.34
N PRO A 79 4.28 4.20 -10.56
CA PRO A 79 5.68 4.00 -10.95
C PRO A 79 5.96 4.47 -12.39
N CYS A 80 4.92 4.60 -13.21
CA CYS A 80 4.91 5.06 -14.59
C CYS A 80 3.50 5.47 -15.01
N SER A 81 3.37 6.21 -16.11
CA SER A 81 2.08 6.69 -16.63
C SER A 81 1.62 5.99 -17.91
N ASP A 82 2.47 5.24 -18.61
CA ASP A 82 2.09 4.49 -19.81
C ASP A 82 3.09 3.34 -19.93
N CYS A 83 2.70 2.17 -19.44
CA CYS A 83 3.64 1.08 -19.23
C CYS A 83 2.93 -0.25 -19.00
N VAL A 84 3.70 -1.32 -19.14
CA VAL A 84 3.32 -2.68 -18.76
C VAL A 84 4.08 -3.06 -17.50
N LEU A 85 3.39 -3.13 -16.37
CA LEU A 85 3.94 -3.66 -15.13
C LEU A 85 4.28 -5.14 -15.30
N LYS A 86 5.47 -5.50 -14.87
CA LYS A 86 6.04 -6.84 -14.89
C LYS A 86 6.07 -7.44 -13.50
N TYR A 87 6.26 -6.59 -12.50
CA TYR A 87 6.38 -6.99 -11.11
C TYR A 87 5.94 -5.87 -10.19
N VAL A 88 5.34 -6.25 -9.08
CA VAL A 88 5.14 -5.39 -7.92
C VAL A 88 5.43 -6.18 -6.65
N SER A 89 6.08 -5.55 -5.68
CA SER A 89 6.18 -6.07 -4.31
C SER A 89 6.09 -4.94 -3.30
N ALA A 90 5.74 -5.31 -2.08
CA ALA A 90 5.65 -4.40 -0.95
C ALA A 90 6.59 -4.83 0.17
N SER A 91 7.06 -3.87 0.95
CA SER A 91 7.80 -4.10 2.17
C SER A 91 7.55 -2.96 3.12
N LEU A 92 7.39 -3.26 4.40
CA LEU A 92 7.39 -2.27 5.47
C LEU A 92 8.81 -2.21 6.05
N VAL A 93 9.34 -1.02 6.24
CA VAL A 93 10.69 -0.81 6.76
C VAL A 93 10.69 0.16 7.93
N ASN A 94 11.59 -0.08 8.88
CA ASN A 94 11.88 0.84 9.97
C ASN A 94 12.71 2.03 9.46
N ARG A 95 12.86 3.06 10.30
CA ARG A 95 13.63 4.27 9.98
C ARG A 95 15.10 4.02 9.62
N ASP A 96 15.71 2.99 10.20
CA ASP A 96 17.09 2.57 9.89
C ASP A 96 17.21 1.80 8.56
N GLY A 97 16.08 1.55 7.88
CA GLY A 97 16.00 0.78 6.64
C GLY A 97 15.92 -0.73 6.84
N SER A 98 15.97 -1.22 8.08
CA SER A 98 15.69 -2.62 8.39
C SER A 98 14.22 -2.95 8.11
N ARG A 99 13.92 -4.24 7.98
CA ARG A 99 12.56 -4.70 7.71
C ARG A 99 11.71 -4.60 8.97
N ALA A 100 10.50 -4.09 8.83
CA ALA A 100 9.52 -4.04 9.90
C ALA A 100 8.77 -5.39 9.97
N THR A 101 8.84 -6.03 11.13
CA THR A 101 8.28 -7.34 11.49
C THR A 101 7.66 -7.26 12.90
N ALA A 102 6.87 -8.26 13.29
CA ALA A 102 6.38 -8.36 14.67
C ALA A 102 7.52 -8.38 15.69
N ASP A 103 8.65 -9.04 15.39
CA ASP A 103 9.85 -9.03 16.25
C ASP A 103 10.44 -7.62 16.47
N THR A 104 10.17 -6.69 15.54
CA THR A 104 10.60 -5.29 15.64
C THR A 104 9.48 -4.35 16.12
N GLY A 105 8.34 -4.91 16.53
CA GLY A 105 7.14 -4.20 16.97
C GLY A 105 6.12 -4.04 15.85
N ALA A 106 6.43 -3.24 14.84
CA ALA A 106 5.48 -2.91 13.77
C ALA A 106 5.58 -3.83 12.54
N TYR A 107 4.44 -4.25 12.00
CA TYR A 107 4.38 -5.04 10.78
C TYR A 107 3.16 -4.70 9.91
N MET A 108 3.21 -5.16 8.66
CA MET A 108 2.15 -4.96 7.67
C MET A 108 1.13 -6.11 7.79
N GLU A 109 -0.02 -5.83 8.40
CA GLU A 109 -1.15 -6.77 8.50
C GLU A 109 -1.86 -6.92 7.15
N GLY A 110 -1.96 -5.85 6.38
CA GLY A 110 -2.70 -5.84 5.13
C GLY A 110 -2.15 -4.82 4.15
N LEU A 111 -2.16 -5.18 2.87
CA LEU A 111 -1.96 -4.22 1.80
C LEU A 111 -2.79 -4.63 0.59
N THR A 112 -3.61 -3.72 0.13
CA THR A 112 -4.27 -3.82 -1.16
C THR A 112 -3.78 -2.68 -2.04
N LEU A 113 -3.29 -2.98 -3.25
CA LEU A 113 -3.02 -2.00 -4.29
C LEU A 113 -3.97 -2.26 -5.46
N SER A 114 -4.71 -1.23 -5.84
CA SER A 114 -5.76 -1.30 -6.85
C SER A 114 -5.52 -0.26 -7.93
N VAL A 115 -5.97 -0.59 -9.14
CA VAL A 115 -5.93 0.31 -10.30
C VAL A 115 -7.36 0.63 -10.70
N GLU A 116 -7.66 1.93 -10.77
CA GLU A 116 -8.93 2.47 -11.21
C GLU A 116 -8.77 2.99 -12.63
N GLY A 117 -9.68 2.62 -13.53
CA GLY A 117 -9.61 3.01 -14.94
C GLY A 117 -10.62 2.26 -15.79
N GLN A 118 -10.66 2.58 -17.08
CA GLN A 118 -11.58 1.93 -18.02
C GLN A 118 -11.29 0.42 -18.10
N GLY A 119 -12.32 -0.39 -17.79
CA GLY A 119 -12.22 -1.85 -17.78
C GLY A 119 -11.43 -2.44 -16.61
N LYS A 120 -11.07 -1.63 -15.60
CA LYS A 120 -10.37 -2.08 -14.39
C LYS A 120 -11.38 -2.44 -13.30
N VAL A 121 -11.98 -3.62 -13.42
CA VAL A 121 -12.96 -4.14 -12.45
C VAL A 121 -12.36 -5.33 -11.72
N ASP A 122 -12.60 -5.42 -10.42
CA ASP A 122 -12.31 -6.63 -9.66
C ASP A 122 -13.36 -7.70 -9.97
N VAL A 123 -12.94 -8.75 -10.69
CA VAL A 123 -13.84 -9.83 -11.10
C VAL A 123 -14.17 -10.80 -9.98
N VAL A 124 -13.42 -10.76 -8.86
CA VAL A 124 -13.66 -11.63 -7.70
C VAL A 124 -14.63 -10.96 -6.72
N CYS A 125 -14.51 -9.63 -6.57
CA CYS A 125 -15.29 -8.84 -5.63
C CYS A 125 -16.01 -7.71 -6.37
N PRO A 126 -17.20 -7.98 -6.93
CA PRO A 126 -17.92 -7.02 -7.78
C PRO A 126 -18.25 -5.70 -7.07
N ASP A 127 -18.45 -5.75 -5.74
CA ASP A 127 -18.77 -4.58 -4.92
C ASP A 127 -17.53 -3.75 -4.52
N TYR A 128 -16.32 -4.20 -4.89
CA TYR A 128 -15.08 -3.50 -4.57
C TYR A 128 -14.89 -2.27 -5.47
N SER A 129 -15.09 -1.09 -4.87
CA SER A 129 -15.19 0.18 -5.60
C SER A 129 -13.85 0.82 -6.00
N LEU A 130 -12.71 0.30 -5.55
CA LEU A 130 -11.38 0.87 -5.84
C LEU A 130 -10.74 0.30 -7.12
N GLY A 131 -11.53 -0.34 -7.98
CA GLY A 131 -11.08 -0.89 -9.25
C GLY A 131 -10.43 -2.27 -9.12
N GLN A 132 -9.58 -2.63 -10.07
CA GLN A 132 -8.97 -3.96 -10.11
C GLN A 132 -7.77 -4.05 -9.17
N ARG A 133 -7.79 -5.02 -8.24
CA ARG A 133 -6.64 -5.29 -7.37
C ARG A 133 -5.49 -5.91 -8.16
N ILE A 134 -4.28 -5.39 -7.97
CA ILE A 134 -3.05 -5.88 -8.62
C ILE A 134 -2.01 -6.39 -7.64
N LEU A 135 -2.18 -6.06 -6.36
CA LEU A 135 -1.44 -6.65 -5.25
C LEU A 135 -2.40 -6.75 -4.06
N TYR A 136 -2.40 -7.90 -3.41
CA TYR A 136 -3.06 -8.11 -2.14
C TYR A 136 -2.15 -8.93 -1.25
N THR A 137 -1.93 -8.44 -0.05
CA THR A 137 -1.19 -9.12 1.00
C THR A 137 -2.04 -9.10 2.25
N LYS A 138 -2.20 -10.26 2.89
CA LYS A 138 -2.64 -10.35 4.27
C LYS A 138 -1.47 -10.98 5.02
N GLY A 139 -0.95 -10.25 5.98
CA GLY A 139 0.07 -10.67 6.90
C GLY A 139 -0.50 -11.68 7.91
N SER A 140 0.44 -12.32 8.58
CA SER A 140 0.33 -12.75 9.97
C SER A 140 1.53 -12.12 10.67
N SER A 141 1.60 -12.11 11.99
CA SER A 141 2.75 -11.58 12.76
C SER A 141 4.14 -12.01 12.22
N ASN A 142 4.25 -13.21 11.62
CA ASN A 142 5.48 -13.74 11.00
C ASN A 142 5.67 -13.40 9.51
N SER A 143 4.63 -12.92 8.81
CA SER A 143 4.65 -12.61 7.37
C SER A 143 5.10 -11.17 7.14
N SER A 144 6.37 -10.89 7.40
CA SER A 144 6.97 -9.59 7.10
C SER A 144 7.29 -9.39 5.61
N SER A 145 7.10 -10.41 4.76
CA SER A 145 7.38 -10.33 3.32
C SER A 145 6.10 -9.95 2.65
N GLY A 146 5.95 -8.67 2.33
CA GLY A 146 4.91 -8.26 1.41
C GLY A 146 4.97 -9.14 0.17
N ARG A 147 3.82 -9.70 -0.20
CA ARG A 147 3.74 -10.61 -1.34
C ARG A 147 4.26 -9.86 -2.57
N SER A 148 4.97 -10.57 -3.41
CA SER A 148 5.31 -10.07 -4.74
C SER A 148 4.38 -10.70 -5.76
N VAL A 149 3.94 -9.91 -6.71
CA VAL A 149 3.20 -10.38 -7.88
C VAL A 149 4.12 -10.23 -9.09
N LEU A 150 4.50 -11.37 -9.68
CA LEU A 150 5.18 -11.43 -10.97
C LEU A 150 4.12 -11.62 -12.06
N PHE A 151 3.92 -10.59 -12.89
CA PHE A 151 3.01 -10.67 -14.02
C PHE A 151 3.62 -11.42 -15.21
N SER A 152 4.87 -11.08 -15.56
CA SER A 152 5.68 -11.80 -16.55
C SER A 152 7.09 -11.21 -16.62
N LYS A 153 8.07 -12.01 -17.09
CA LYS A 153 9.39 -11.54 -17.48
C LYS A 153 9.44 -11.07 -18.94
N ALA A 154 8.50 -11.52 -19.79
CA ALA A 154 8.47 -11.19 -21.21
C ALA A 154 8.00 -9.75 -21.44
N ALA A 155 8.60 -9.03 -22.39
CA ALA A 155 8.23 -7.64 -22.69
C ALA A 155 6.79 -7.49 -23.20
N SER A 156 6.27 -8.48 -23.92
CA SER A 156 4.90 -8.48 -24.47
C SER A 156 3.81 -8.86 -23.47
N THR A 157 4.13 -9.34 -22.26
CA THR A 157 3.11 -9.81 -21.30
C THR A 157 3.13 -9.01 -20.00
N GLY A 158 1.97 -8.63 -19.45
CA GLY A 158 1.91 -8.05 -18.10
C GLY A 158 0.67 -7.23 -17.84
N TYR A 159 0.71 -6.41 -16.79
CA TYR A 159 -0.41 -5.55 -16.41
C TYR A 159 -0.24 -4.16 -17.01
N TYR A 160 -1.08 -3.80 -17.98
CA TYR A 160 -1.01 -2.48 -18.60
C TYR A 160 -1.64 -1.40 -17.72
N LEU A 161 -0.89 -0.31 -17.55
CA LEU A 161 -1.27 0.87 -16.82
C LEU A 161 -1.28 2.06 -17.77
N SER A 162 -2.46 2.64 -17.97
CA SER A 162 -2.68 3.79 -18.84
C SER A 162 -2.33 5.12 -18.16
N LYS A 163 -2.36 6.21 -18.93
CA LYS A 163 -2.09 7.57 -18.41
C LYS A 163 -3.22 8.03 -17.50
N GLU A 164 -4.43 7.63 -17.85
CA GLU A 164 -5.71 7.96 -17.24
C GLU A 164 -5.98 7.10 -16.01
N ASP A 165 -5.36 5.91 -15.92
CA ASP A 165 -5.48 5.04 -14.77
C ASP A 165 -5.00 5.73 -13.50
N LYS A 166 -5.67 5.47 -12.38
CA LYS A 166 -5.27 5.90 -11.05
C LYS A 166 -4.90 4.67 -10.23
N MET A 167 -4.06 4.85 -9.23
CA MET A 167 -3.81 3.81 -8.23
C MET A 167 -4.38 4.24 -6.90
N SER A 168 -4.89 3.27 -6.15
CA SER A 168 -5.32 3.45 -4.78
C SER A 168 -4.74 2.32 -3.93
N MET A 169 -4.45 2.60 -2.66
CA MET A 169 -4.00 1.57 -1.73
C MET A 169 -4.70 1.65 -0.38
N ILE A 170 -4.88 0.49 0.23
CA ILE A 170 -5.29 0.32 1.62
C ILE A 170 -4.10 -0.34 2.30
N LEU A 171 -3.50 0.33 3.28
CA LEU A 171 -2.41 -0.20 4.10
C LEU A 171 -2.94 -0.40 5.52
N GLU A 172 -2.85 -1.62 6.01
CA GLU A 172 -3.20 -2.01 7.37
C GLU A 172 -1.89 -2.39 8.09
N MET A 173 -1.62 -1.75 9.22
CA MET A 173 -0.43 -1.99 10.04
C MET A 173 -0.84 -2.29 11.47
N GLN A 174 0.00 -3.05 12.17
CA GLN A 174 -0.17 -3.36 13.57
C GLN A 174 1.17 -3.22 14.29
N ASN A 175 1.12 -2.94 15.58
CA ASN A 175 2.28 -2.90 16.46
C ASN A 175 2.06 -3.79 17.67
N GLU A 176 3.01 -4.68 17.94
CA GLU A 176 3.04 -5.57 19.11
C GLU A 176 3.96 -5.06 20.23
N ALA A 177 4.66 -3.93 20.02
CA ALA A 177 5.50 -3.32 21.04
C ALA A 177 4.72 -2.32 21.92
N ASP A 178 5.16 -2.14 23.16
CA ASP A 178 4.60 -1.19 24.13
C ASP A 178 5.00 0.29 23.85
N ASP A 179 5.81 0.53 22.82
CA ASP A 179 6.18 1.85 22.34
C ASP A 179 5.69 2.12 20.90
N PRO A 180 5.29 3.36 20.57
CA PRO A 180 4.89 3.72 19.21
C PRO A 180 6.06 3.56 18.22
N LYS A 181 5.76 3.08 17.01
CA LYS A 181 6.74 2.88 15.94
C LYS A 181 6.56 3.87 14.79
N GLU A 182 7.64 4.14 14.08
CA GLU A 182 7.63 4.87 12.81
C GLU A 182 8.16 3.96 11.69
N VAL A 183 7.34 3.77 10.65
CA VAL A 183 7.63 2.87 9.53
C VAL A 183 7.40 3.53 8.18
N PHE A 184 7.94 2.91 7.13
CA PHE A 184 7.84 3.38 5.75
C PHE A 184 7.37 2.22 4.86
N LEU A 185 6.40 2.49 3.99
CA LEU A 185 5.98 1.54 2.97
C LEU A 185 6.86 1.72 1.73
N HIS A 186 7.49 0.63 1.33
CA HIS A 186 8.31 0.52 0.13
C HIS A 186 7.59 -0.35 -0.91
N LEU A 187 7.17 0.26 -2.02
CA LEU A 187 6.65 -0.47 -3.18
C LEU A 187 7.72 -0.57 -4.25
N THR A 188 8.12 -1.78 -4.61
CA THR A 188 9.05 -2.01 -5.72
C THR A 188 8.27 -2.42 -6.95
N PHE A 189 8.45 -1.67 -8.03
CA PHE A 189 7.85 -1.98 -9.32
C PHE A 189 8.92 -2.25 -10.35
N GLU A 190 8.66 -3.20 -11.24
CA GLU A 190 9.37 -3.30 -12.51
C GLU A 190 8.39 -3.25 -13.66
N TYR A 191 8.73 -2.48 -14.70
CA TYR A 191 7.86 -2.23 -15.83
C TYR A 191 8.61 -2.06 -17.14
N HIS A 192 7.89 -2.27 -18.24
CA HIS A 192 8.32 -1.94 -19.59
C HIS A 192 7.59 -0.67 -20.06
N PRO A 193 8.30 0.38 -20.53
CA PRO A 193 7.66 1.62 -20.98
C PRO A 193 6.79 1.45 -22.25
N GLY A 194 5.62 2.08 -22.24
CA GLY A 194 4.62 2.06 -23.31
C GLY A 194 3.82 0.77 -23.37
N LYS A 195 2.81 0.75 -24.25
CA LYS A 195 2.00 -0.43 -24.59
C LYS A 195 2.53 -1.12 -25.85
N PRO A 196 3.04 -2.36 -25.78
CA PRO A 196 3.34 -3.15 -26.96
C PRO A 196 2.08 -3.41 -27.79
N ALA A 197 2.20 -3.41 -29.12
CA ALA A 197 1.06 -3.69 -30.02
C ALA A 197 0.46 -5.09 -29.80
N ASN A 198 1.30 -6.06 -29.46
CA ASN A 198 0.94 -7.44 -29.17
C ASN A 198 0.89 -7.73 -27.66
N LEU A 199 0.43 -6.77 -26.85
CA LEU A 199 0.30 -6.96 -25.41
C LEU A 199 -0.61 -8.16 -25.11
N ILE A 200 -0.05 -9.13 -24.38
CA ILE A 200 -0.77 -10.22 -23.74
C ILE A 200 -1.04 -9.78 -22.29
N PRO A 201 -2.31 -9.64 -21.86
CA PRO A 201 -2.61 -9.31 -20.47
C PRO A 201 -2.02 -10.34 -19.51
N ALA A 202 -1.66 -9.91 -18.30
CA ALA A 202 -1.28 -10.82 -17.23
C ALA A 202 -2.39 -11.87 -17.01
N PRO A 203 -2.06 -13.14 -16.74
CA PRO A 203 -3.05 -14.16 -16.47
C PRO A 203 -3.98 -13.73 -15.33
N GLU A 204 -5.30 -13.90 -15.48
CA GLU A 204 -6.26 -13.49 -14.43
C GLU A 204 -5.95 -14.11 -13.06
N ARG A 205 -5.47 -15.35 -13.04
CA ARG A 205 -5.05 -16.05 -11.80
C ARG A 205 -4.01 -15.28 -10.99
N THR A 206 -3.21 -14.42 -11.63
CA THR A 206 -2.18 -13.60 -10.98
C THR A 206 -2.78 -12.43 -10.18
N ILE A 207 -4.04 -12.07 -10.45
CA ILE A 207 -4.76 -10.93 -9.86
C ILE A 207 -6.11 -11.33 -9.26
N ARG A 208 -6.34 -12.62 -9.02
CA ARG A 208 -7.51 -13.11 -8.28
C ARG A 208 -7.16 -13.21 -6.81
N PHE A 209 -7.68 -12.29 -6.02
CA PHE A 209 -7.52 -12.26 -4.57
C PHE A 209 -8.87 -12.51 -3.90
N PRO A 210 -8.93 -13.17 -2.73
CA PRO A 210 -10.20 -13.35 -2.01
C PRO A 210 -10.80 -11.99 -1.64
N CYS A 211 -12.13 -11.89 -1.54
CA CYS A 211 -12.75 -10.68 -1.02
C CYS A 211 -12.42 -10.53 0.46
N GLN A 212 -12.04 -9.32 0.86
CA GLN A 212 -12.06 -8.96 2.27
C GLN A 212 -13.53 -8.98 2.71
N GLN A 213 -13.83 -9.74 3.75
CA GLN A 213 -15.09 -9.62 4.48
C GLN A 213 -14.95 -8.49 5.50
#